data_AF-A0A7J7UCG3-F1
#
_entry.id   AF-A0A7J7UCG3-F1
#
_cell.length_a   1.000
_cell.length_b   1.000
_cell.length_c   1.000
_cell.angle_alpha   90.00
_cell.angle_beta   90.00
_cell.angle_gamma   90.00
#
_symmetry.space_group_name_H-M   'P 1'
#
loop_
_entity.id
_entity.type
_entity.pdbx_description
1 polymer ?
#
loop_
_entity_poly.entity_id
_entity_poly.type
_entity_poly.pdbx_seq_one_letter_code
_entity_poly.pdbx_strand_id
1 'polypeptide(L)'
;MASGFTCGVEDLLFSGGRFVWNLTVSALRRWYAERLRACHQALRTWCGLRAVYQMTEGRHCQVHLLDDRRLELLVQPKLLARELLDLVASHFNLKEKEYFGITFTDDIGQQNWLQLDHRVLDHDLPKKPGPAILHFAVRFYIESISFLKDRTTVELFFLNAKSCVHKGQIEVDSETVFRLAALALQEAKGDYTSDENARKDLRTLSAFPTRTLQEHPSLAYCEDRVIEHYLKTRGLTRGQAVVQYMKIVEALPTYGVHYYAVKDKQGLPWWLGISYKGIGQYDLQDKVKPRKK
;
A
#
# COMPACT_ATOMS: atom_id res chain seq x y z
N MET A 1 -77.46 -36.86 45.37
CA MET A 1 -76.57 -35.73 45.74
C MET A 1 -75.25 -36.36 46.15
N ALA A 2 -74.27 -36.66 45.26
CA ALA A 2 -73.45 -35.75 44.44
C ALA A 2 -72.98 -34.54 45.28
N SER A 3 -71.71 -34.22 45.48
CA SER A 3 -70.47 -34.54 44.76
C SER A 3 -69.30 -33.94 45.55
N GLY A 4 -68.09 -34.48 45.37
CA GLY A 4 -66.88 -33.68 45.50
C GLY A 4 -65.75 -34.40 46.22
N PHE A 5 -64.90 -35.11 45.47
CA PHE A 5 -63.48 -35.35 45.76
C PHE A 5 -62.89 -36.09 44.56
N THR A 6 -62.35 -35.38 43.57
CA THR A 6 -61.29 -35.86 42.65
C THR A 6 -60.88 -34.70 41.74
N CYS A 7 -60.01 -33.82 42.22
CA CYS A 7 -59.24 -32.92 41.39
C CYS A 7 -57.86 -32.78 42.03
N GLY A 8 -56.84 -33.42 41.47
CA GLY A 8 -55.47 -33.30 42.01
C GLY A 8 -54.42 -34.33 41.57
N VAL A 9 -54.76 -35.36 40.78
CA VAL A 9 -53.78 -36.41 40.41
C VAL A 9 -53.31 -36.32 38.96
N GLU A 10 -54.04 -35.63 38.08
CA GLU A 10 -53.65 -35.53 36.65
C GLU A 10 -52.60 -34.44 36.36
N ASP A 11 -52.52 -33.38 37.18
CA ASP A 11 -51.51 -32.31 37.00
C ASP A 11 -50.09 -32.69 37.45
N LEU A 12 -49.94 -33.75 38.26
CA LEU A 12 -48.64 -34.22 38.74
C LEU A 12 -47.91 -35.12 37.73
N LEU A 13 -48.64 -35.81 36.85
CA LEU A 13 -48.04 -36.68 35.82
C LEU A 13 -47.59 -35.92 34.57
N PHE A 14 -48.23 -34.80 34.24
CA PHE A 14 -47.83 -33.93 33.11
C PHE A 14 -46.60 -33.05 33.42
N SER A 15 -46.39 -32.71 34.70
CA SER A 15 -45.27 -31.85 35.12
C SER A 15 -43.93 -32.59 35.17
N GLY A 16 -43.94 -33.86 35.58
CA GLY A 16 -42.74 -34.72 35.62
C GLY A 16 -42.15 -35.00 34.23
N GLY A 17 -43.01 -35.24 33.22
CA GLY A 17 -42.58 -35.51 31.85
C GLY A 17 -41.93 -34.32 31.15
N ARG A 18 -42.44 -33.09 31.38
CA ARG A 18 -41.84 -31.85 30.86
C ARG A 18 -40.50 -31.55 31.49
N PHE A 19 -40.33 -31.83 32.78
CA PHE A 19 -39.07 -31.58 33.48
C PHE A 19 -37.96 -32.52 32.97
N VAL A 20 -38.27 -33.81 32.84
CA VAL A 20 -37.32 -34.81 32.29
C VAL A 20 -37.00 -34.51 30.82
N TRP A 21 -37.98 -34.13 30.01
CA TRP A 21 -37.77 -33.73 28.61
C TRP A 21 -36.91 -32.47 28.47
N ASN A 22 -37.11 -31.46 29.33
CA ASN A 22 -36.28 -30.26 29.32
C ASN A 22 -34.84 -30.55 29.77
N LEU A 23 -34.64 -31.48 30.71
CA LEU A 23 -33.31 -31.94 31.12
C LEU A 23 -32.59 -32.70 30.00
N THR A 24 -33.27 -33.62 29.30
CA THR A 24 -32.68 -34.37 28.19
C THR A 24 -32.37 -33.48 26.99
N VAL A 25 -33.26 -32.56 26.63
CA VAL A 25 -33.01 -31.58 25.55
C VAL A 25 -31.88 -30.62 25.93
N SER A 26 -31.81 -30.18 27.19
CA SER A 26 -30.72 -29.32 27.66
C SER A 26 -29.37 -30.05 27.67
N ALA A 27 -29.35 -31.32 28.07
CA ALA A 27 -28.16 -32.17 28.02
C ALA A 27 -27.70 -32.42 26.58
N LEU A 28 -28.62 -32.76 25.67
CA LEU A 28 -28.31 -32.94 24.24
C LEU A 28 -27.81 -31.65 23.59
N ARG A 29 -28.41 -30.49 23.91
CA ARG A 29 -27.94 -29.18 23.42
C ARG A 29 -26.56 -28.82 23.94
N ARG A 30 -26.27 -29.09 25.22
CA ARG A 30 -24.92 -28.90 25.78
C ARG A 30 -23.91 -29.83 25.12
N TRP A 31 -24.24 -31.10 24.96
CA TRP A 31 -23.36 -32.09 24.32
C TRP A 31 -23.09 -31.75 22.84
N TYR A 32 -24.11 -31.30 22.10
CA TYR A 32 -23.97 -30.86 20.72
C TYR A 32 -23.13 -29.57 20.63
N ALA A 33 -23.34 -28.61 21.53
CA ALA A 33 -22.57 -27.37 21.60
C ALA A 33 -21.10 -27.61 21.99
N GLU A 34 -20.83 -28.56 22.88
CA GLU A 34 -19.46 -28.97 23.27
C GLU A 34 -18.73 -29.67 22.12
N ARG A 35 -19.41 -30.57 21.39
CA ARG A 35 -18.84 -31.17 20.16
C ARG A 35 -18.58 -30.13 19.08
N LEU A 36 -19.47 -29.15 18.90
CA LEU A 36 -19.27 -28.04 17.96
C LEU A 36 -18.09 -27.16 18.38
N ARG A 37 -17.93 -26.85 19.68
CA ARG A 37 -16.77 -26.11 20.18
C ARG A 37 -15.47 -26.89 20.02
N ALA A 38 -15.47 -28.19 20.30
CA ALA A 38 -14.31 -29.06 20.11
C ALA A 38 -13.93 -29.16 18.63
N CYS A 39 -14.92 -29.25 17.73
CA CYS A 39 -14.70 -29.25 16.28
C CYS A 39 -14.19 -27.88 15.79
N HIS A 40 -14.71 -26.78 16.33
CA HIS A 40 -14.25 -25.42 16.01
C HIS A 40 -12.85 -25.14 16.56
N GLN A 41 -12.51 -25.66 17.74
CA GLN A 41 -11.15 -25.62 18.29
C GLN A 41 -10.20 -26.48 17.47
N ALA A 42 -10.63 -27.69 17.07
CA ALA A 42 -9.86 -28.57 16.18
C ALA A 42 -9.63 -27.92 14.80
N LEU A 43 -10.63 -27.27 14.22
CA LEU A 43 -10.47 -26.51 12.97
C LEU A 43 -9.54 -25.30 13.15
N ARG A 44 -9.59 -24.61 14.29
CA ARG A 44 -8.66 -23.51 14.61
C ARG A 44 -7.23 -24.01 14.81
N THR A 45 -7.01 -25.12 15.52
CA THR A 45 -5.69 -25.72 15.67
C THR A 45 -5.21 -26.32 14.37
N TRP A 46 -6.08 -26.87 13.52
CA TRP A 46 -5.71 -27.42 12.22
C TRP A 46 -5.44 -26.32 11.18
N CYS A 47 -6.19 -25.23 11.18
CA CYS A 47 -5.85 -24.00 10.44
C CYS A 47 -4.56 -23.37 10.96
N GLY A 48 -4.35 -23.36 12.27
CA GLY A 48 -3.10 -22.90 12.90
C GLY A 48 -1.91 -23.78 12.53
N LEU A 49 -2.07 -25.10 12.55
CA LEU A 49 -1.08 -26.08 12.12
C LEU A 49 -0.81 -25.97 10.62
N ARG A 50 -1.83 -25.72 9.78
CA ARG A 50 -1.64 -25.47 8.35
C ARG A 50 -0.85 -24.18 8.11
N ALA A 51 -1.15 -23.12 8.85
CA ALA A 51 -0.39 -21.87 8.78
C ALA A 51 1.06 -22.06 9.26
N VAL A 52 1.28 -22.84 10.33
CA VAL A 52 2.62 -23.19 10.84
C VAL A 52 3.39 -24.11 9.88
N TYR A 53 2.74 -25.08 9.25
CA TYR A 53 3.34 -25.93 8.21
C TYR A 53 3.69 -25.11 6.97
N GLN A 54 2.85 -24.16 6.57
CA GLN A 54 3.17 -23.18 5.52
C GLN A 54 4.33 -22.25 5.86
N MET A 55 4.77 -22.17 7.13
CA MET A 55 5.98 -21.43 7.50
C MET A 55 7.25 -22.30 7.44
N THR A 56 7.13 -23.62 7.24
CA THR A 56 8.29 -24.49 6.97
C THR A 56 8.64 -24.56 5.48
N GLU A 57 7.62 -24.40 4.63
CA GLU A 57 7.78 -24.14 3.20
C GLU A 57 7.89 -22.63 2.99
N GLY A 58 8.75 -22.17 2.07
CA GLY A 58 8.86 -20.73 1.80
C GLY A 58 7.53 -20.12 1.34
N ARG A 59 7.46 -18.79 1.32
CA ARG A 59 6.28 -18.05 0.85
C ARG A 59 6.55 -17.41 -0.50
N HIS A 60 5.71 -17.69 -1.50
CA HIS A 60 5.77 -16.97 -2.76
C HIS A 60 5.48 -15.49 -2.54
N CYS A 61 6.37 -14.64 -3.01
CA CYS A 61 6.26 -13.19 -2.95
C CYS A 61 6.53 -12.61 -4.34
N GLN A 62 5.89 -11.50 -4.63
CA GLN A 62 6.12 -10.72 -5.84
C GLN A 62 6.54 -9.31 -5.42
N VAL A 63 7.78 -8.93 -5.73
CA VAL A 63 8.31 -7.60 -5.46
C VAL A 63 8.09 -6.73 -6.69
N HIS A 64 7.31 -5.67 -6.54
CA HIS A 64 7.11 -4.64 -7.56
C HIS A 64 8.27 -3.66 -7.48
N LEU A 65 8.98 -3.49 -8.60
CA LEU A 65 10.14 -2.63 -8.72
C LEU A 65 9.74 -1.22 -9.20
N LEU A 66 10.67 -0.28 -9.09
CA LEU A 66 10.42 1.13 -9.47
C LEU A 66 10.30 1.35 -10.98
N ASP A 67 10.79 0.42 -11.80
CA ASP A 67 10.68 0.42 -13.25
C ASP A 67 9.51 -0.44 -13.77
N ASP A 68 8.50 -0.65 -12.94
CA ASP A 68 7.28 -1.43 -13.19
C ASP A 68 7.50 -2.94 -13.44
N ARG A 69 8.75 -3.43 -13.38
CA ARG A 69 9.04 -4.86 -13.40
C ARG A 69 8.56 -5.52 -12.11
N ARG A 70 8.27 -6.82 -12.21
CA ARG A 70 7.86 -7.67 -11.08
C ARG A 70 8.86 -8.81 -10.93
N LEU A 71 9.42 -8.93 -9.74
CA LEU A 71 10.31 -10.01 -9.38
C LEU A 71 9.53 -11.03 -8.56
N GLU A 72 9.43 -12.25 -9.06
CA GLU A 72 8.79 -13.35 -8.35
C GLU A 72 9.84 -14.21 -7.66
N LEU A 73 9.63 -14.47 -6.36
CA LEU A 73 10.57 -15.26 -5.56
C LEU A 73 9.86 -16.09 -4.50
N LEU A 74 10.47 -17.20 -4.12
CA LEU A 74 10.08 -17.99 -2.96
C LEU A 74 10.89 -17.53 -1.75
N VAL A 75 10.29 -16.71 -0.89
CA VAL A 75 10.93 -16.20 0.32
C VAL A 75 11.07 -17.32 1.34
N GLN A 76 12.31 -17.66 1.67
CA GLN A 76 12.60 -18.69 2.66
C GLN A 76 12.34 -18.19 4.08
N PRO A 77 11.94 -19.05 5.04
CA PRO A 77 11.64 -18.64 6.41
C PRO A 77 12.80 -17.94 7.13
N LYS A 78 14.04 -18.23 6.74
CA LYS A 78 15.25 -17.64 7.34
C LYS A 78 15.70 -16.34 6.66
N LEU A 79 15.12 -15.98 5.51
CA LEU A 79 15.55 -14.81 4.73
C LEU A 79 15.29 -13.52 5.51
N LEU A 80 16.34 -12.75 5.74
CA LEU A 80 16.24 -11.45 6.39
C LEU A 80 15.81 -10.38 5.38
N ALA A 81 15.11 -9.35 5.86
CA ALA A 81 14.67 -8.26 4.99
C ALA A 81 15.84 -7.48 4.39
N ARG A 82 16.99 -7.37 5.09
CA ARG A 82 18.22 -6.82 4.50
C ARG A 82 18.77 -7.64 3.33
N GLU A 83 18.68 -8.96 3.40
CA GLU A 83 19.16 -9.85 2.33
C GLU A 83 18.23 -9.76 1.11
N LEU A 84 16.92 -9.64 1.35
CA LEU A 84 15.95 -9.38 0.30
C LEU A 84 16.20 -8.01 -0.36
N LEU A 85 16.48 -6.96 0.42
CA LEU A 85 16.85 -5.65 -0.11
C LEU A 85 18.11 -5.72 -0.95
N ASP A 86 19.13 -6.47 -0.52
CA ASP A 86 20.38 -6.65 -1.26
C ASP A 86 20.15 -7.36 -2.60
N LEU A 87 19.30 -8.39 -2.61
CA LEU A 87 18.90 -9.09 -3.82
C LEU A 87 18.21 -8.13 -4.80
N VAL A 88 17.21 -7.36 -4.32
CA VAL A 88 16.49 -6.39 -5.16
C VAL A 88 17.42 -5.27 -5.66
N ALA A 89 18.29 -4.74 -4.81
CA ALA A 89 19.27 -3.72 -5.17
C ALA A 89 20.25 -4.21 -6.25
N SER A 90 20.63 -5.50 -6.21
CA SER A 90 21.52 -6.10 -7.21
C SER A 90 20.93 -6.11 -8.62
N HIS A 91 19.60 -6.20 -8.77
CA HIS A 91 18.93 -6.11 -10.09
C HIS A 91 19.12 -4.77 -10.79
N PHE A 92 19.51 -3.72 -10.05
CA PHE A 92 19.79 -2.40 -10.56
C PHE A 92 21.29 -2.07 -10.59
N ASN A 93 22.15 -2.93 -10.06
CA ASN A 93 23.54 -2.59 -9.68
C ASN A 93 23.58 -1.34 -8.76
N LEU A 94 22.64 -1.25 -7.83
CA LEU A 94 22.48 -0.11 -6.94
C LEU A 94 23.55 -0.09 -5.85
N LYS A 95 24.31 1.01 -5.76
CA LYS A 95 25.37 1.19 -4.77
C LYS A 95 24.88 1.86 -3.48
N GLU A 96 23.98 2.84 -3.61
CA GLU A 96 23.45 3.63 -2.50
C GLU A 96 22.09 3.07 -2.03
N LYS A 97 22.08 1.79 -1.62
CA LYS A 97 20.85 1.07 -1.24
C LYS A 97 20.22 1.58 0.06
N GLU A 98 20.96 2.32 0.87
CA GLU A 98 20.53 2.89 2.15
C GLU A 98 19.32 3.84 2.02
N TYR A 99 19.07 4.43 0.86
CA TYR A 99 17.91 5.29 0.62
C TYR A 99 16.60 4.52 0.38
N PHE A 100 16.69 3.22 0.15
CA PHE A 100 15.56 2.40 -0.29
C PHE A 100 15.12 1.43 0.79
N GLY A 101 13.93 0.90 0.60
CA GLY A 101 13.39 -0.17 1.43
C GLY A 101 12.35 -0.97 0.69
N ILE A 102 11.79 -1.94 1.39
CA ILE A 102 10.70 -2.77 0.90
C ILE A 102 9.50 -2.54 1.79
N THR A 103 8.35 -2.34 1.16
CA THR A 103 7.07 -2.15 1.83
C THR A 103 6.08 -3.23 1.47
N PHE A 104 5.10 -3.43 2.33
CA PHE A 104 3.93 -4.26 2.07
C PHE A 104 2.70 -3.53 2.57
N THR A 105 1.56 -3.79 1.96
CA THR A 105 0.27 -3.34 2.49
C THR A 105 -0.27 -4.44 3.38
N ASP A 106 -0.65 -4.16 4.62
CA ASP A 106 -1.24 -5.15 5.53
C ASP A 106 -2.72 -5.44 5.20
N ASP A 107 -3.36 -6.32 5.98
CA ASP A 107 -4.77 -6.68 5.81
C ASP A 107 -5.74 -5.51 6.10
N ILE A 108 -5.26 -4.44 6.76
CA ILE A 108 -6.02 -3.23 7.11
C ILE A 108 -5.81 -2.14 6.04
N GLY A 109 -4.96 -2.39 5.04
CA GLY A 109 -4.66 -1.44 3.97
C GLY A 109 -3.57 -0.43 4.33
N GLN A 110 -2.88 -0.57 5.46
CA GLN A 110 -1.76 0.30 5.84
C GLN A 110 -0.48 -0.16 5.16
N GLN A 111 0.31 0.79 4.69
CA GLN A 111 1.61 0.52 4.07
C GLN A 111 2.69 0.48 5.15
N ASN A 112 3.30 -0.68 5.34
CA ASN A 112 4.31 -0.95 6.35
C ASN A 112 5.68 -1.21 5.70
N TRP A 113 6.75 -0.80 6.37
CA TRP A 113 8.13 -1.08 5.95
C TRP A 113 8.62 -2.39 6.56
N LEU A 114 9.34 -3.20 5.77
CA LEU A 114 10.10 -4.32 6.32
C LEU A 114 11.24 -3.81 7.20
N GLN A 115 11.38 -4.40 8.38
CA GLN A 115 12.46 -4.17 9.33
C GLN A 115 13.66 -5.02 8.91
N LEU A 116 14.77 -4.36 8.56
CA LEU A 116 15.93 -4.98 7.92
C LEU A 116 16.57 -6.11 8.74
N ASP A 117 16.49 -6.02 10.08
CA ASP A 117 17.04 -7.01 11.01
C ASP A 117 16.10 -8.18 11.32
N HIS A 118 14.87 -8.14 10.81
CA HIS A 118 13.88 -9.19 10.99
C HIS A 118 13.78 -10.06 9.74
N ARG A 119 13.26 -11.28 9.93
CA ARG A 119 12.94 -12.16 8.79
C ARG A 119 11.76 -11.59 8.04
N VAL A 120 11.75 -11.76 6.73
CA VAL A 120 10.66 -11.24 5.88
C VAL A 120 9.32 -11.83 6.32
N LEU A 121 9.28 -13.12 6.64
CA LEU A 121 8.05 -13.82 7.04
C LEU A 121 7.62 -13.60 8.49
N ASP A 122 8.43 -12.92 9.31
CA ASP A 122 8.05 -12.52 10.67
C ASP A 122 7.19 -11.24 10.66
N HIS A 123 7.05 -10.58 9.51
CA HIS A 123 6.15 -9.45 9.33
C HIS A 123 4.73 -9.92 9.05
N ASP A 124 3.73 -9.09 9.39
CA ASP A 124 2.30 -9.37 9.20
C ASP A 124 1.86 -9.23 7.73
N LEU A 125 2.51 -9.97 6.84
CA LEU A 125 2.23 -10.01 5.40
C LEU A 125 0.80 -10.57 5.15
N PRO A 126 -0.01 -9.93 4.28
CA PRO A 126 -1.44 -10.26 4.08
C PRO A 126 -1.68 -11.73 3.82
N LYS A 127 -2.55 -12.42 4.57
CA LYS A 127 -2.73 -13.88 4.43
C LYS A 127 -3.65 -14.29 3.27
N LYS A 128 -3.80 -13.42 2.28
CA LYS A 128 -4.64 -13.63 1.09
C LYS A 128 -4.07 -14.76 0.22
N PRO A 129 -4.91 -15.52 -0.49
CA PRO A 129 -4.44 -16.53 -1.43
C PRO A 129 -3.60 -15.88 -2.55
N GLY A 130 -2.48 -16.52 -2.90
CA GLY A 130 -1.54 -16.03 -3.90
C GLY A 130 -0.23 -15.48 -3.33
N PRO A 131 0.66 -14.93 -4.17
CA PRO A 131 1.93 -14.39 -3.73
C PRO A 131 1.72 -13.13 -2.87
N ALA A 132 2.53 -12.97 -1.82
CA ALA A 132 2.55 -11.72 -1.06
C ALA A 132 3.14 -10.60 -1.91
N ILE A 133 2.44 -9.47 -2.00
CA ILE A 133 2.90 -8.32 -2.77
C ILE A 133 3.79 -7.43 -1.90
N LEU A 134 5.01 -7.21 -2.37
CA LEU A 134 5.99 -6.32 -1.78
C LEU A 134 6.32 -5.21 -2.78
N HIS A 135 6.71 -4.03 -2.31
CA HIS A 135 7.09 -2.92 -3.18
C HIS A 135 8.46 -2.40 -2.78
N PHE A 136 9.38 -2.37 -3.74
CA PHE A 136 10.65 -1.66 -3.60
C PHE A 136 10.41 -0.16 -3.80
N ALA A 137 10.77 0.65 -2.81
CA ALA A 137 10.45 2.07 -2.78
C ALA A 137 11.56 2.91 -2.12
N VAL A 138 11.57 4.20 -2.42
CA VAL A 138 12.42 5.17 -1.71
C VAL A 138 11.88 5.34 -0.29
N ARG A 139 12.72 5.05 0.71
CA ARG A 139 12.39 5.15 2.14
C ARG A 139 12.89 6.45 2.74
N PHE A 140 14.13 6.80 2.44
CA PHE A 140 14.78 7.98 2.96
C PHE A 140 14.99 8.97 1.83
N TYR A 141 14.17 10.02 1.84
CA TYR A 141 14.27 11.10 0.90
C TYR A 141 15.39 12.06 1.32
N ILE A 142 15.96 12.72 0.32
CA ILE A 142 16.98 13.74 0.47
C ILE A 142 16.42 15.06 -0.04
N GLU A 143 17.06 16.16 0.32
CA GLU A 143 16.63 17.49 -0.12
C GLU A 143 16.77 17.70 -1.63
N SER A 144 17.84 17.13 -2.22
CA SER A 144 18.12 17.26 -3.65
C SER A 144 18.87 16.03 -4.17
N ILE A 145 18.46 15.52 -5.33
CA ILE A 145 19.18 14.45 -6.05
C ILE A 145 20.62 14.83 -6.39
N SER A 146 21.00 16.10 -6.33
CA SER A 146 22.40 16.53 -6.54
C SER A 146 23.37 15.97 -5.49
N PHE A 147 22.87 15.49 -4.35
CA PHE A 147 23.70 14.84 -3.32
C PHE A 147 23.95 13.35 -3.59
N LEU A 148 23.23 12.75 -4.53
CA LEU A 148 23.42 11.35 -4.93
C LEU A 148 24.68 11.20 -5.77
N LYS A 149 25.46 10.16 -5.49
CA LYS A 149 26.74 9.93 -6.17
C LYS A 149 26.59 9.04 -7.40
N ASP A 150 25.64 8.13 -7.39
CA ASP A 150 25.46 7.16 -8.46
C ASP A 150 24.25 7.50 -9.35
N ARG A 151 24.46 7.43 -10.67
CA ARG A 151 23.42 7.73 -11.67
C ARG A 151 22.21 6.81 -11.54
N THR A 152 22.42 5.54 -11.17
CA THR A 152 21.32 4.57 -11.00
C THR A 152 20.42 5.01 -9.85
N THR A 153 20.99 5.54 -8.78
CA THR A 153 20.23 6.08 -7.65
C THR A 153 19.35 7.25 -8.11
N VAL A 154 19.90 8.19 -8.88
CA VAL A 154 19.14 9.33 -9.44
C VAL A 154 17.97 8.85 -10.30
N GLU A 155 18.20 7.87 -11.18
CA GLU A 155 17.17 7.29 -12.04
C GLU A 155 16.04 6.64 -11.22
N LEU A 156 16.37 5.90 -10.17
CA LEU A 156 15.38 5.28 -9.30
C LEU A 156 14.58 6.31 -8.48
N PHE A 157 15.22 7.39 -8.02
CA PHE A 157 14.51 8.51 -7.38
C PHE A 157 13.53 9.17 -8.34
N PHE A 158 13.92 9.35 -9.60
CA PHE A 158 13.04 9.86 -10.66
C PHE A 158 11.85 8.94 -10.94
N LEU A 159 12.08 7.64 -11.10
CA LEU A 159 11.01 6.67 -11.33
C LEU A 159 10.03 6.63 -10.15
N ASN A 160 10.55 6.66 -8.92
CA ASN A 160 9.73 6.76 -7.72
C ASN A 160 8.89 8.04 -7.70
N ALA A 161 9.50 9.20 -7.98
CA ALA A 161 8.80 10.49 -8.05
C ALA A 161 7.68 10.47 -9.11
N LYS A 162 7.97 9.94 -10.30
CA LYS A 162 6.98 9.78 -11.39
C LYS A 162 5.79 8.94 -10.95
N SER A 163 6.04 7.81 -10.29
CA SER A 163 4.98 6.94 -9.74
C SER A 163 4.17 7.65 -8.65
N CYS A 164 4.83 8.39 -7.75
CA CYS A 164 4.16 9.11 -6.66
C CYS A 164 3.27 10.25 -7.17
N VAL A 165 3.72 10.99 -8.19
CA VAL A 165 2.91 12.02 -8.86
C VAL A 165 1.69 11.38 -9.51
N HIS A 166 1.86 10.34 -10.33
CA HIS A 166 0.75 9.64 -10.98
C HIS A 166 -0.28 9.08 -9.99
N LYS A 167 0.17 8.51 -8.88
CA LYS A 167 -0.70 7.99 -7.81
C LYS A 167 -1.35 9.10 -6.97
N GLY A 168 -1.00 10.36 -7.17
CA GLY A 168 -1.48 11.49 -6.36
C GLY A 168 -0.95 11.50 -4.92
N GLN A 169 0.16 10.81 -4.66
CA GLN A 169 0.83 10.81 -3.35
C GLN A 169 1.61 12.10 -3.11
N ILE A 170 2.13 12.71 -4.18
CA ILE A 170 2.69 14.06 -4.17
C ILE A 170 1.60 14.99 -4.67
N GLU A 171 1.19 15.95 -3.84
CA GLU A 171 0.20 16.94 -4.21
C GLU A 171 0.85 18.00 -5.10
N VAL A 172 0.26 18.20 -6.27
CA VAL A 172 0.78 19.05 -7.33
C VAL A 172 -0.38 19.67 -8.09
N ASP A 173 -0.23 20.93 -8.48
CA ASP A 173 -1.24 21.62 -9.28
C ASP A 173 -1.23 21.09 -10.72
N SER A 174 -2.37 21.24 -11.40
CA SER A 174 -2.56 20.72 -12.75
C SER A 174 -1.55 21.25 -13.77
N GLU A 175 -1.16 22.53 -13.70
CA GLU A 175 -0.21 23.11 -14.65
C GLU A 175 1.19 22.50 -14.48
N THR A 176 1.61 22.29 -13.23
CA THR A 176 2.86 21.59 -12.93
C THR A 176 2.80 20.13 -13.37
N VAL A 177 1.67 19.42 -13.23
CA VAL A 177 1.49 18.06 -13.77
C VAL A 177 1.74 18.03 -15.28
N PHE A 178 1.21 19.00 -16.03
CA PHE A 178 1.40 19.04 -17.49
C PHE A 178 2.88 19.21 -17.88
N ARG A 179 3.61 20.05 -17.14
CA ARG A 179 5.06 20.23 -17.30
C ARG A 179 5.84 18.95 -16.97
N LEU A 180 5.47 18.27 -15.89
CA LEU A 180 6.09 17.00 -15.49
C LEU A 180 5.84 15.90 -16.55
N ALA A 181 4.62 15.81 -17.08
CA ALA A 181 4.27 14.87 -18.14
C ALA A 181 5.06 15.12 -19.43
N ALA A 182 5.28 16.40 -19.79
CA ALA A 182 6.12 16.76 -20.93
C ALA A 182 7.59 16.33 -20.74
N LEU A 183 8.14 16.53 -19.54
CA LEU A 183 9.49 16.06 -19.21
C LEU A 183 9.58 14.53 -19.21
N ALA A 184 8.53 13.84 -18.77
CA ALA A 184 8.46 12.38 -18.84
C ALA A 184 8.39 11.86 -20.29
N LEU A 185 7.70 12.55 -21.19
CA LEU A 185 7.74 12.26 -22.63
C LEU A 185 9.16 12.46 -23.20
N GLN A 186 9.79 13.60 -22.89
CA GLN A 186 11.15 13.88 -23.34
C GLN A 186 12.15 12.83 -22.85
N GLU A 187 12.01 12.39 -21.60
CA GLU A 187 12.83 11.32 -21.02
C GLU A 187 12.62 9.98 -21.75
N ALA A 188 11.37 9.61 -22.04
CA ALA A 188 11.02 8.30 -22.58
C ALA A 188 11.15 8.20 -24.11
N LYS A 189 10.92 9.31 -24.84
CA LYS A 189 10.73 9.32 -26.31
C LYS A 189 11.67 10.29 -27.04
N GLY A 190 12.35 11.18 -26.32
CA GLY A 190 13.25 12.18 -26.91
C GLY A 190 12.49 13.40 -27.41
N ASP A 191 12.95 14.00 -28.50
CA ASP A 191 12.36 15.22 -29.04
C ASP A 191 10.97 14.98 -29.65
N TYR A 192 10.09 15.96 -29.50
CA TYR A 192 8.77 16.00 -30.12
C TYR A 192 8.83 15.78 -31.65
N THR A 193 7.89 14.98 -32.17
CA THR A 193 7.75 14.68 -33.62
C THR A 193 6.41 15.12 -34.19
N SER A 194 5.30 14.66 -33.60
CA SER A 194 3.93 15.07 -33.95
C SER A 194 2.98 14.95 -32.75
N ASP A 195 1.85 15.65 -32.82
CA ASP A 195 0.78 15.61 -31.81
C ASP A 195 0.22 14.20 -31.67
N GLU A 196 -0.01 13.48 -32.77
CA GLU A 196 -0.57 12.13 -32.75
C GLU A 196 0.34 11.15 -32.01
N ASN A 197 1.65 11.23 -32.27
CA ASN A 197 2.64 10.42 -31.58
C ASN A 197 2.72 10.78 -30.10
N ALA A 198 2.74 12.08 -29.77
CA ALA A 198 2.76 12.55 -28.39
C ALA A 198 1.53 12.08 -27.60
N ARG A 199 0.32 12.21 -28.16
CA ARG A 199 -0.93 11.70 -27.54
C ARG A 199 -0.89 10.19 -27.36
N LYS A 200 -0.41 9.44 -28.36
CA LYS A 200 -0.28 7.99 -28.26
C LYS A 200 0.68 7.59 -27.14
N ASP A 201 1.85 8.21 -27.08
CA ASP A 201 2.85 7.93 -26.05
C ASP A 201 2.36 8.34 -24.65
N LEU A 202 1.66 9.48 -24.52
CA LEU A 202 1.06 9.91 -23.26
C LEU A 202 0.07 8.91 -22.69
N ARG A 203 -0.70 8.21 -23.53
CA ARG A 203 -1.64 7.19 -23.06
C ARG A 203 -0.95 5.94 -22.53
N THR A 204 0.28 5.68 -22.98
CA THR A 204 1.10 4.59 -22.44
C THR A 204 1.86 4.99 -21.18
N LEU A 205 2.15 6.27 -21.04
CA LEU A 205 2.77 6.82 -19.85
C LEU A 205 1.68 7.03 -18.79
N SER A 206 1.88 6.45 -17.62
CA SER A 206 1.10 6.75 -16.41
C SER A 206 1.41 8.19 -15.94
N ALA A 207 0.98 9.19 -16.71
CA ALA A 207 1.41 10.58 -16.57
C ALA A 207 0.49 11.44 -15.71
N PHE A 208 -0.83 11.17 -15.76
CA PHE A 208 -1.82 12.01 -15.09
C PHE A 208 -2.32 11.39 -13.78
N PRO A 209 -2.38 12.16 -12.68
CA PRO A 209 -3.15 11.79 -11.51
C PRO A 209 -4.65 11.82 -11.81
N THR A 210 -5.42 10.93 -11.18
CA THR A 210 -6.89 10.87 -11.34
C THR A 210 -7.56 12.21 -11.03
N ARG A 211 -7.07 12.93 -10.02
CA ARG A 211 -7.58 14.26 -9.63
C ARG A 211 -7.45 15.27 -10.77
N THR A 212 -6.28 15.35 -11.42
CA THR A 212 -6.05 16.26 -12.55
C THR A 212 -7.03 15.99 -13.69
N LEU A 213 -7.30 14.71 -14.00
CA LEU A 213 -8.27 14.36 -15.04
C LEU A 213 -9.71 14.76 -14.70
N GLN A 214 -10.04 14.90 -13.41
CA GLN A 214 -11.37 15.33 -12.96
C GLN A 214 -11.53 16.86 -12.91
N GLU A 215 -10.43 17.60 -12.77
CA GLU A 215 -10.43 19.07 -12.68
C GLU A 215 -10.61 19.74 -14.05
N HIS A 216 -10.39 19.02 -15.16
CA HIS A 216 -10.37 19.59 -16.51
C HIS A 216 -11.48 19.01 -17.42
N PRO A 217 -11.89 19.75 -18.48
CA PRO A 217 -13.04 19.37 -19.30
C PRO A 217 -12.91 18.04 -20.04
N SER A 218 -11.69 17.64 -20.43
CA SER A 218 -11.45 16.40 -21.16
C SER A 218 -9.99 15.95 -21.08
N LEU A 219 -9.74 14.66 -21.37
CA LEU A 219 -8.38 14.15 -21.54
C LEU A 219 -7.63 14.85 -22.69
N ALA A 220 -8.31 15.15 -23.79
CA ALA A 220 -7.73 15.83 -24.94
C ALA A 220 -7.18 17.21 -24.55
N TYR A 221 -7.92 17.96 -23.72
CA TYR A 221 -7.44 19.23 -23.18
C TYR A 221 -6.13 19.05 -22.38
N CYS A 222 -6.07 18.05 -21.50
CA CYS A 222 -4.84 17.75 -20.75
C CYS A 222 -3.68 17.35 -21.69
N GLU A 223 -3.95 16.52 -22.70
CA GLU A 223 -2.97 16.11 -23.71
C GLU A 223 -2.40 17.33 -24.47
N ASP A 224 -3.27 18.26 -24.90
CA ASP A 224 -2.86 19.48 -25.61
C ASP A 224 -1.99 20.38 -24.74
N ARG A 225 -2.35 20.55 -23.45
CA ARG A 225 -1.52 21.31 -22.48
C ARG A 225 -0.16 20.67 -22.27
N VAL A 226 -0.06 19.34 -22.28
CA VAL A 226 1.24 18.66 -22.20
C VAL A 226 2.06 18.90 -23.46
N ILE A 227 1.44 18.82 -24.64
CA ILE A 227 2.11 19.05 -25.93
C ILE A 227 2.71 20.47 -26.00
N GLU A 228 1.97 21.49 -25.53
CA GLU A 228 2.47 22.87 -25.44
C GLU A 228 3.78 22.98 -24.63
N HIS A 229 3.92 22.18 -23.57
CA HIS A 229 5.15 22.12 -22.78
C HIS A 229 6.21 21.24 -23.42
N TYR A 230 5.83 20.13 -24.06
CA TYR A 230 6.74 19.19 -24.71
C TYR A 230 7.48 19.83 -25.90
N LEU A 231 6.82 20.73 -26.63
CA LEU A 231 7.48 21.53 -27.66
C LEU A 231 8.63 22.40 -27.12
N LYS A 232 8.55 22.82 -25.86
CA LYS A 232 9.57 23.66 -25.18
C LYS A 232 10.72 22.84 -24.61
N THR A 233 10.61 21.52 -24.52
CA THR A 233 11.66 20.63 -23.99
C THR A 233 12.59 20.09 -25.07
N ARG A 234 12.41 20.52 -26.33
CA ARG A 234 13.24 20.09 -27.46
C ARG A 234 14.73 20.34 -27.22
N GLY A 235 15.56 19.36 -27.55
CA GLY A 235 17.00 19.39 -27.39
C GLY A 235 17.48 18.99 -25.99
N LEU A 236 16.58 18.73 -25.04
CA LEU A 236 16.97 18.16 -23.75
C LEU A 236 17.33 16.69 -23.91
N THR A 237 18.51 16.33 -23.42
CA THR A 237 18.89 14.92 -23.26
C THR A 237 18.03 14.23 -22.21
N ARG A 238 17.95 12.89 -22.27
CA ARG A 238 17.25 12.07 -21.27
C ARG A 238 17.65 12.43 -19.83
N GLY A 239 18.95 12.53 -19.55
CA GLY A 239 19.44 12.90 -18.21
C GLY A 239 19.07 14.32 -17.79
N GLN A 240 19.05 15.29 -18.71
CA GLN A 240 18.58 16.64 -18.40
C GLN A 240 17.08 16.68 -18.12
N ALA A 241 16.28 15.90 -18.84
CA ALA A 241 14.84 15.78 -18.57
C ALA A 241 14.58 15.21 -17.17
N VAL A 242 15.31 14.14 -16.78
CA VAL A 242 15.29 13.58 -15.42
C VAL A 242 15.64 14.63 -14.36
N VAL A 243 16.74 15.36 -14.54
CA VAL A 243 17.17 16.39 -13.58
C VAL A 243 16.16 17.53 -13.49
N GLN A 244 15.61 17.99 -14.60
CA GLN A 244 14.58 19.05 -14.58
C GLN A 244 13.28 18.58 -13.92
N TYR A 245 12.87 17.33 -14.16
CA TYR A 245 11.71 16.73 -13.52
C TYR A 245 11.89 16.74 -12.00
N MET A 246 13.04 16.23 -11.52
CA MET A 246 13.33 16.15 -10.10
C MET A 246 13.43 17.53 -9.45
N LYS A 247 14.04 18.52 -10.11
CA LYS A 247 14.07 19.91 -9.61
C LYS A 247 12.69 20.50 -9.34
N ILE A 248 11.70 20.17 -10.18
CA ILE A 248 10.32 20.61 -9.98
C ILE A 248 9.71 19.86 -8.78
N VAL A 249 9.85 18.53 -8.75
CA VAL A 249 9.23 17.69 -7.71
C VAL A 249 9.82 17.95 -6.33
N GLU A 250 11.13 18.13 -6.21
CA GLU A 250 11.82 18.39 -4.93
C GLU A 250 11.39 19.71 -4.27
N ALA A 251 10.95 20.67 -5.07
CA ALA A 251 10.42 21.94 -4.59
C ALA A 251 8.99 21.83 -4.03
N LEU A 252 8.27 20.73 -4.28
CA LEU A 252 6.90 20.55 -3.82
C LEU A 252 6.86 20.29 -2.30
N PRO A 253 5.91 20.90 -1.55
CA PRO A 253 5.86 20.77 -0.10
C PRO A 253 5.65 19.33 0.40
N THR A 254 4.94 18.51 -0.37
CA THR A 254 4.61 17.13 0.00
C THR A 254 5.67 16.13 -0.45
N TYR A 255 6.73 16.57 -1.12
CA TYR A 255 7.81 15.68 -1.57
C TYR A 255 8.56 15.08 -0.37
N GLY A 256 8.65 13.74 -0.36
CA GLY A 256 9.35 13.00 0.69
C GLY A 256 8.66 13.03 2.06
N VAL A 257 7.38 13.40 2.12
CA VAL A 257 6.58 13.39 3.35
C VAL A 257 5.76 12.10 3.43
N HIS A 258 6.02 11.29 4.45
CA HIS A 258 5.20 10.14 4.79
C HIS A 258 4.10 10.55 5.77
N TYR A 259 2.83 10.45 5.33
CA TYR A 259 1.67 10.85 6.13
C TYR A 259 1.06 9.66 6.86
N TYR A 260 0.86 9.81 8.17
CA TYR A 260 0.18 8.85 9.03
C TYR A 260 -1.09 9.48 9.60
N ALA A 261 -2.20 8.77 9.50
CA ALA A 261 -3.46 9.18 10.13
C ALA A 261 -3.34 8.96 11.64
N VAL A 262 -3.49 10.03 12.42
CA VAL A 262 -3.39 10.01 13.88
C VAL A 262 -4.58 10.72 14.51
N LYS A 263 -4.78 10.52 15.81
CA LYS A 263 -5.77 11.27 16.61
C LYS A 263 -5.09 12.01 17.74
N ASP A 264 -5.57 13.20 18.08
CA ASP A 264 -5.10 13.92 19.26
C ASP A 264 -5.77 13.41 20.55
N LYS A 265 -5.46 14.08 21.67
CA LYS A 265 -6.07 13.77 22.97
C LYS A 265 -7.59 13.94 23.00
N GLN A 266 -8.15 14.78 22.12
CA GLN A 266 -9.59 15.04 22.01
C GLN A 266 -10.27 14.06 21.02
N GLY A 267 -9.51 13.19 20.37
CA GLY A 267 -10.00 12.23 19.37
C GLY A 267 -10.22 12.84 17.98
N LEU A 268 -9.86 14.11 17.78
CA LEU A 268 -9.89 14.74 16.46
C LEU A 268 -8.87 14.06 15.56
N PRO A 269 -9.17 13.83 14.27
CA PRO A 269 -8.25 13.21 13.30
C PRO A 269 -7.29 14.23 12.67
N TRP A 270 -6.02 13.85 12.52
CA TRP A 270 -4.93 14.69 12.01
C TRP A 270 -4.01 13.86 11.12
N TRP A 271 -3.18 14.54 10.33
CA TRP A 271 -2.07 13.91 9.64
C TRP A 271 -0.76 14.23 10.36
N LEU A 272 0.04 13.20 10.64
CA LEU A 272 1.43 13.32 11.06
C LEU A 272 2.32 13.09 9.84
N GLY A 273 3.05 14.11 9.41
CA GLY A 273 3.99 14.03 8.30
C GLY A 273 5.42 13.86 8.79
N ILE A 274 6.12 12.83 8.32
CA ILE A 274 7.52 12.55 8.64
C ILE A 274 8.35 12.69 7.36
N SER A 275 9.40 13.52 7.41
CA SER A 275 10.28 13.78 6.25
C SER A 275 11.72 14.07 6.70
N TYR A 276 12.63 14.30 5.74
CA TYR A 276 13.99 14.74 6.03
C TYR A 276 14.05 16.12 6.72
N LYS A 277 12.99 16.93 6.63
CA LYS A 277 12.85 18.23 7.32
C LYS A 277 12.42 18.08 8.78
N GLY A 278 12.07 16.86 9.21
CA GLY A 278 11.57 16.54 10.54
C GLY A 278 10.10 16.12 10.54
N ILE A 279 9.43 16.36 11.67
CA ILE A 279 8.05 15.94 11.94
C ILE A 279 7.13 17.17 11.91
N GLY A 280 6.09 17.11 11.09
CA GLY A 280 5.06 18.13 10.96
C GLY A 280 3.67 17.59 11.30
N GLN A 281 2.82 18.47 11.82
CA GLN A 281 1.41 18.18 12.07
C GLN A 281 0.55 18.94 11.08
N TYR A 282 -0.44 18.27 10.51
CA TYR A 282 -1.25 18.77 9.39
C TYR A 282 -2.74 18.54 9.68
N ASP A 283 -3.58 19.44 9.20
CA ASP A 283 -5.03 19.27 9.30
C ASP A 283 -5.50 18.18 8.34
N LEU A 284 -6.63 17.51 8.66
CA LEU A 284 -7.11 16.38 7.85
C LEU A 284 -7.36 16.77 6.37
N GLN A 285 -7.74 18.03 6.13
CA GLN A 285 -8.08 18.59 4.82
C GLN A 285 -6.90 19.23 4.08
N ASP A 286 -5.76 19.47 4.75
CA ASP A 286 -4.59 20.14 4.16
C ASP A 286 -3.30 19.39 4.55
N LYS A 287 -2.77 18.63 3.60
CA LYS A 287 -1.48 17.94 3.73
C LYS A 287 -0.29 18.78 3.27
N VAL A 288 -0.53 19.94 2.64
CA VAL A 288 0.50 20.77 2.03
C VAL A 288 1.17 21.65 3.07
N LYS A 289 0.38 22.28 3.94
CA LYS A 289 0.88 23.25 4.92
C LYS A 289 0.89 22.66 6.33
N PRO A 290 2.07 22.48 6.96
CA PRO A 290 2.11 22.09 8.35
C PRO A 290 1.55 23.23 9.22
N ARG A 291 0.87 22.88 10.31
CA ARG A 291 0.42 23.85 11.29
C ARG A 291 1.64 24.53 11.92
N LYS A 292 1.56 25.86 12.01
CA LYS A 292 2.55 26.63 12.77
C LYS A 292 2.31 26.37 14.26
N LYS A 293 3.40 26.09 14.98
CA LYS A 293 3.39 26.04 16.44
C LYS A 293 3.18 27.43 17.03
#